data_AF-A0A356ATY7-F1
#
_entry.id   AF-A0A356ATY7-F1
#
_cell.length_a   1.000
_cell.length_b   1.000
_cell.length_c   1.000
_cell.angle_alpha   90.00
_cell.angle_beta   90.00
_cell.angle_gamma   90.00
#
_symmetry.space_group_name_H-M   'P 1'
#
loop_
_entity.id
_entity.type
_entity.pdbx_description
1 polymer ?
#
loop_
_entity_poly.entity_id
_entity_poly.type
_entity_poly.pdbx_seq_one_letter_code
_entity_poly.pdbx_strand_id
1 'polypeptide(L)'
;MTQNQHVIGYLPDERPPIWKLLLYAIQQVVVMFPATVAVAIITGFHISTTIFASGLATICFLLVTGRKIPLYYGSSFSYVAAIGSLMASEAIAGYSLNDKIAVAQFGIIMSGLVSIAAGLVVKRFGKESIEKVLPASVTGPIAIVIALTLAGTAMNDAATYSTGIAVDASKESLAMNMAWIISLVTLLSTILFSVYLKGF
;
A
#
# COMPACT_ATOMS: atom_id res chain seq x y z
N MET A 1 -3.54 11.62 42.94
CA MET A 1 -3.02 12.52 41.90
C MET A 1 -3.36 11.90 40.55
N THR A 2 -4.51 12.29 39.99
CA THR A 2 -4.92 11.93 38.63
C THR A 2 -4.02 12.68 37.66
N GLN A 3 -3.07 11.99 37.03
CA GLN A 3 -2.30 12.61 35.95
C GLN A 3 -3.25 12.91 34.80
N ASN A 4 -3.49 14.19 34.53
CA ASN A 4 -4.06 14.66 33.27
C ASN A 4 -3.09 14.26 32.15
N GLN A 5 -3.28 13.07 31.58
CA GLN A 5 -2.75 12.80 30.25
C GLN A 5 -3.52 13.71 29.29
N HIS A 6 -2.94 14.86 28.97
CA HIS A 6 -3.35 15.63 27.81
C HIS A 6 -3.18 14.72 26.60
N VAL A 7 -4.28 14.16 26.10
CA VAL A 7 -4.29 13.48 24.81
C VAL A 7 -4.04 14.57 23.77
N ILE A 8 -2.80 14.65 23.29
CA ILE A 8 -2.43 15.52 22.17
C ILE A 8 -2.90 14.78 20.91
N GLY A 9 -4.11 15.07 20.46
CA GLY A 9 -4.69 14.43 19.28
C GLY A 9 -6.09 14.94 19.02
N TYR A 10 -6.54 14.81 17.77
CA TYR A 10 -7.91 15.12 17.40
C TYR A 10 -8.73 13.83 17.28
N LEU A 11 -9.95 13.84 17.79
CA LEU A 11 -10.91 12.75 17.54
C LEU A 11 -11.46 12.83 16.10
N PRO A 12 -11.97 11.71 15.53
CA PRO A 12 -12.50 11.70 14.15
C PRO A 12 -13.63 12.71 13.88
N ASP A 13 -14.38 13.09 14.91
CA ASP A 13 -15.48 14.05 14.88
C ASP A 13 -15.03 15.51 15.09
N GLU A 14 -13.81 15.73 15.56
CA GLU A 14 -13.25 17.06 15.74
C GLU A 14 -12.80 17.69 14.42
N ARG A 15 -12.93 19.01 14.33
CA ARG A 15 -12.54 19.79 13.16
C ARG A 15 -11.41 20.75 13.53
N PRO A 16 -10.14 20.33 13.38
CA PRO A 16 -9.01 21.23 13.59
C PRO A 16 -9.12 22.49 12.71
N PRO A 17 -8.40 23.56 13.07
CA PRO A 17 -8.20 24.71 12.18
C PRO A 17 -7.72 24.26 10.80
N ILE A 18 -8.18 24.94 9.75
CA ILE A 18 -7.92 24.59 8.34
C ILE A 18 -6.42 24.38 8.06
N TRP A 19 -5.55 25.18 8.67
CA TRP A 19 -4.10 25.05 8.48
C TRP A 19 -3.56 23.71 9.04
N LYS A 20 -4.07 23.25 10.20
CA LYS A 20 -3.70 21.96 10.78
C LYS A 20 -4.25 20.81 9.95
N LEU A 21 -5.48 20.95 9.45
CA LEU A 21 -6.08 19.99 8.53
C LEU A 21 -5.24 19.82 7.26
N LEU A 22 -4.74 20.92 6.70
CA LEU A 22 -3.84 20.88 5.54
C LEU A 22 -2.55 20.12 5.86
N LEU A 23 -1.93 20.37 7.02
CA LEU A 23 -0.74 19.64 7.44
C LEU A 23 -1.01 18.14 7.62
N TYR A 24 -2.11 17.77 8.28
CA TYR A 24 -2.48 16.37 8.44
C TYR A 24 -2.79 15.69 7.11
N ALA A 25 -3.42 16.41 6.17
CA ALA A 25 -3.66 15.89 4.82
C ALA A 25 -2.34 15.64 4.08
N ILE A 26 -1.39 16.57 4.14
CA ILE A 26 -0.05 16.40 3.56
C ILE A 26 0.68 15.23 4.22
N GLN A 27 0.65 15.12 5.55
CA GLN A 27 1.25 14.01 6.29
C GLN A 27 0.65 12.67 5.83
N GLN A 28 -0.66 12.57 5.71
CA GLN A 28 -1.33 11.35 5.25
C GLN A 28 -0.90 10.98 3.83
N VAL A 29 -0.79 11.96 2.92
CA VAL A 29 -0.30 11.73 1.57
C VAL A 29 1.14 11.22 1.60
N VAL A 30 2.03 11.86 2.35
CA VAL A 30 3.45 11.45 2.46
C VAL A 30 3.58 10.04 3.02
N VAL A 31 2.75 9.65 3.98
CA VAL A 31 2.78 8.30 4.59
C VAL A 31 2.27 7.22 3.61
N MET A 32 1.21 7.50 2.85
CA MET A 32 0.56 6.50 1.99
C MET A 32 1.12 6.45 0.57
N PHE A 33 1.79 7.51 0.13
CA PHE A 33 2.33 7.64 -1.22
C PHE A 33 3.36 6.55 -1.59
N PRO A 34 4.39 6.25 -0.77
CA PRO A 34 5.41 5.27 -1.15
C PRO A 34 4.83 3.89 -1.43
N ALA A 35 3.90 3.42 -0.59
CA ALA A 35 3.25 2.13 -0.79
C ALA A 35 2.39 2.09 -2.07
N THR A 36 1.63 3.15 -2.32
CA THR A 36 0.75 3.25 -3.50
C THR A 36 1.55 3.27 -4.80
N VAL A 37 2.65 4.04 -4.81
CA VAL A 37 3.58 4.15 -5.94
C VAL A 37 4.36 2.85 -6.15
N ALA A 38 4.84 2.22 -5.08
CA ALA A 38 5.58 0.97 -5.17
C ALA A 38 4.77 -0.11 -5.89
N VAL A 39 3.50 -0.30 -5.53
CA VAL A 39 2.63 -1.27 -6.22
C VAL A 39 2.44 -0.90 -7.68
N ALA A 40 2.26 0.39 -8.02
CA ALA A 40 2.11 0.83 -9.41
C ALA A 40 3.36 0.48 -10.23
N ILE A 41 4.55 0.74 -9.69
CA ILE A 41 5.83 0.41 -10.34
C ILE A 41 5.97 -1.10 -10.52
N ILE A 42 5.75 -1.88 -9.45
CA ILE A 42 5.89 -3.35 -9.48
C ILE A 42 4.93 -3.99 -10.48
N THR A 43 3.71 -3.46 -10.61
CA THR A 43 2.68 -4.00 -11.52
C THR A 43 2.77 -3.42 -12.94
N GLY A 44 3.64 -2.43 -13.18
CA GLY A 44 3.74 -1.73 -14.46
C GLY A 44 2.56 -0.81 -14.76
N PHE A 45 1.78 -0.43 -13.75
CA PHE A 45 0.64 0.48 -13.89
C PHE A 45 1.09 1.94 -13.91
N HIS A 46 0.29 2.80 -14.54
CA HIS A 46 0.55 4.25 -14.57
C HIS A 46 0.42 4.86 -13.16
N ILE A 47 1.52 5.40 -12.63
CA ILE A 47 1.60 5.95 -11.27
C ILE A 47 0.52 7.02 -11.04
N SER A 48 0.38 7.97 -11.97
CA SER A 48 -0.59 9.07 -11.86
C SER A 48 -2.03 8.57 -11.79
N THR A 49 -2.38 7.57 -12.59
CA THR A 49 -3.73 6.97 -12.59
C THR A 49 -4.01 6.22 -11.31
N THR A 50 -3.02 5.47 -10.79
CA THR A 50 -3.16 4.72 -9.53
C THR A 50 -3.35 5.66 -8.34
N ILE A 51 -2.57 6.74 -8.25
CA ILE A 51 -2.72 7.76 -7.19
C ILE A 51 -4.08 8.45 -7.30
N PHE A 52 -4.49 8.84 -8.52
CA PHE A 52 -5.78 9.47 -8.75
C PHE A 52 -6.94 8.55 -8.32
N ALA A 53 -6.90 7.28 -8.72
CA ALA A 53 -7.92 6.29 -8.36
C ALA A 53 -7.98 6.04 -6.84
N SER A 54 -6.82 5.98 -6.17
CA SER A 54 -6.72 5.87 -4.71
C SER A 54 -7.35 7.06 -3.98
N GLY A 55 -7.06 8.29 -4.43
CA GLY A 55 -7.68 9.50 -3.90
C GLY A 55 -9.19 9.52 -4.11
N LEU A 56 -9.65 9.18 -5.32
CA LEU A 56 -11.07 9.09 -5.66
C LEU A 56 -11.78 8.03 -4.80
N ALA A 57 -11.21 6.83 -4.66
CA ALA A 57 -11.75 5.76 -3.84
C ALA A 57 -11.87 6.18 -2.36
N THR A 58 -10.87 6.89 -1.84
CA THR A 58 -10.91 7.44 -0.48
C THR A 58 -12.07 8.42 -0.29
N ILE A 59 -12.27 9.34 -1.23
CA ILE A 59 -13.40 10.29 -1.19
C ILE A 59 -14.73 9.54 -1.28
N CYS A 60 -14.89 8.61 -2.22
CA CYS A 60 -16.09 7.80 -2.37
C CYS A 60 -16.41 7.03 -1.08
N PHE A 61 -15.40 6.41 -0.45
CA PHE A 61 -15.57 5.68 0.80
C PHE A 61 -16.03 6.58 1.95
N LEU A 62 -15.43 7.76 2.10
CA LEU A 62 -15.84 8.72 3.13
C LEU A 62 -17.30 9.18 2.93
N LEU A 63 -17.74 9.33 1.68
CA LEU A 63 -19.13 9.66 1.37
C LEU A 63 -20.08 8.49 1.69
N VAL A 64 -19.74 7.27 1.27
CA VAL A 64 -20.55 6.06 1.51
C VAL A 64 -20.70 5.77 3.02
N THR A 65 -19.65 5.99 3.81
CA THR A 65 -19.67 5.75 5.26
C THR A 65 -20.26 6.92 6.07
N GLY A 66 -20.71 7.99 5.41
CA GLY A 66 -21.23 9.18 6.09
C GLY A 66 -20.18 9.89 6.94
N ARG A 67 -18.90 9.82 6.54
CA ARG A 67 -17.74 10.47 7.18
C ARG A 67 -17.46 9.98 8.61
N LYS A 68 -17.95 8.78 8.96
CA LYS A 68 -17.78 8.19 10.30
C LYS A 68 -16.51 7.37 10.46
N ILE A 69 -15.99 6.84 9.36
CA ILE A 69 -14.82 5.95 9.36
C ILE A 69 -13.68 6.65 8.61
N PRO A 70 -12.65 7.15 9.32
CA PRO A 70 -11.52 7.84 8.71
C PRO A 70 -10.50 6.83 8.16
N LEU A 71 -10.78 6.26 6.97
CA LEU A 71 -9.85 5.34 6.29
C LEU A 71 -9.41 5.90 4.93
N TYR A 72 -8.13 5.68 4.63
CA TYR A 72 -7.51 5.97 3.34
C TYR A 72 -7.38 4.67 2.53
N TYR A 73 -7.67 4.71 1.24
CA TYR A 73 -7.57 3.56 0.34
C TYR A 73 -6.30 3.64 -0.50
N GLY A 74 -5.26 2.92 -0.10
CA GLY A 74 -4.03 2.75 -0.89
C GLY A 74 -4.05 1.52 -1.78
N SER A 75 -2.97 1.30 -2.53
CA SER A 75 -2.77 0.08 -3.32
C SER A 75 -2.63 -1.15 -2.41
N SER A 76 -3.34 -2.24 -2.73
CA SER A 76 -3.26 -3.48 -1.95
C SER A 76 -2.16 -4.40 -2.47
N PHE A 77 -1.17 -4.66 -1.63
CA PHE A 77 -0.07 -5.57 -1.96
C PHE A 77 -0.51 -7.03 -2.16
N SER A 78 -1.70 -7.42 -1.67
CA SER A 78 -2.25 -8.76 -1.91
C SER A 78 -2.48 -9.07 -3.39
N TYR A 79 -2.62 -8.04 -4.23
CA TYR A 79 -2.82 -8.20 -5.68
C TYR A 79 -1.52 -8.31 -6.46
N VAL A 80 -0.37 -8.00 -5.87
CA VAL A 80 0.92 -7.95 -6.60
C VAL A 80 1.24 -9.30 -7.23
N ALA A 81 1.15 -10.38 -6.46
CA ALA A 81 1.43 -11.72 -6.96
C ALA A 81 0.45 -12.16 -8.06
N ALA A 82 -0.84 -11.84 -7.91
CA ALA A 82 -1.88 -12.20 -8.87
C ALA A 82 -1.77 -11.40 -10.18
N ILE A 83 -1.49 -10.10 -10.09
CA ILE A 83 -1.26 -9.26 -11.26
C ILE A 83 0.05 -9.68 -11.94
N GLY A 84 1.13 -9.89 -11.18
CA GLY A 84 2.42 -10.32 -11.72
C GLY A 84 2.33 -11.64 -12.49
N SER A 85 1.64 -12.64 -11.95
CA SER A 85 1.43 -13.92 -12.64
C SER A 85 0.55 -13.79 -13.89
N LEU A 86 -0.48 -12.92 -13.85
CA LEU A 86 -1.31 -12.63 -15.01
C LEU A 86 -0.51 -11.93 -16.11
N MET A 87 0.28 -10.90 -15.76
CA MET A 87 1.11 -10.12 -16.69
C MET A 87 2.20 -10.97 -17.37
N ALA A 88 2.67 -12.02 -16.69
CA ALA A 88 3.64 -12.99 -17.18
C ALA A 88 3.02 -14.18 -17.94
N SER A 89 1.69 -14.28 -17.99
CA SER A 89 1.00 -15.40 -18.65
C SER A 89 1.20 -15.39 -20.15
N GLU A 90 1.44 -16.58 -20.72
CA GLU A 90 1.58 -16.79 -22.17
C GLU A 90 0.32 -16.37 -22.94
N ALA A 91 -0.86 -16.49 -22.31
CA ALA A 91 -2.15 -16.15 -22.92
C ALA A 91 -2.25 -14.67 -23.33
N ILE A 92 -1.51 -13.79 -22.66
CA ILE A 92 -1.48 -12.35 -22.99
C ILE A 92 -0.08 -11.89 -23.39
N ALA A 93 0.86 -12.79 -23.66
CA ALA A 93 2.25 -12.43 -23.92
C ALA A 93 2.42 -11.46 -25.11
N GLY A 94 1.60 -11.61 -26.15
CA GLY A 94 1.60 -10.73 -27.34
C GLY A 94 0.84 -9.41 -27.20
N TYR A 95 0.22 -9.14 -26.06
CA TYR A 95 -0.60 -7.94 -25.86
C TYR A 95 0.30 -6.74 -25.52
N SER A 96 -0.14 -5.54 -25.93
CA SER A 96 0.52 -4.31 -25.49
C SER A 96 0.40 -4.14 -23.98
N LEU A 97 1.28 -3.35 -23.36
CA LEU A 97 1.24 -3.13 -21.91
C LEU A 97 -0.13 -2.61 -21.45
N ASN A 98 -0.73 -1.67 -22.20
CA ASN A 98 -2.03 -1.12 -21.86
C ASN A 98 -3.16 -2.16 -21.96
N ASP A 99 -3.09 -3.08 -22.92
CA ASP A 99 -4.07 -4.16 -23.05
C ASP A 99 -3.95 -5.18 -21.91
N LYS A 100 -2.71 -5.52 -21.52
CA LYS A 100 -2.47 -6.36 -20.34
C LYS A 100 -3.02 -5.71 -19.06
N ILE A 101 -2.79 -4.40 -18.89
CA ILE A 101 -3.35 -3.62 -17.78
C ILE A 101 -4.88 -3.65 -17.81
N ALA A 102 -5.52 -3.52 -18.98
CA ALA A 102 -6.97 -3.58 -19.09
C ALA A 102 -7.54 -4.95 -18.66
N VAL A 103 -6.88 -6.05 -19.02
CA VAL A 103 -7.25 -7.40 -18.55
C VAL A 103 -7.09 -7.51 -17.03
N ALA A 104 -5.98 -7.02 -16.48
CA ALA A 104 -5.76 -6.99 -15.04
C ALA A 104 -6.83 -6.15 -14.31
N GLN A 105 -7.18 -4.97 -14.85
CA GLN A 105 -8.22 -4.09 -14.33
C GLN A 105 -9.58 -4.77 -14.28
N PHE A 106 -9.94 -5.54 -15.31
CA PHE A 106 -11.17 -6.32 -15.28
C PHE A 106 -11.18 -7.30 -14.10
N GLY A 107 -10.08 -8.05 -13.89
CA GLY A 107 -9.94 -8.93 -12.74
C GLY A 107 -10.06 -8.21 -11.39
N ILE A 108 -9.45 -7.03 -11.27
CA ILE A 108 -9.53 -6.18 -10.08
C ILE A 108 -10.98 -5.74 -9.81
N ILE A 109 -11.70 -5.29 -10.84
CA ILE A 109 -13.12 -4.91 -10.73
C ILE A 109 -13.97 -6.09 -10.28
N MET A 110 -13.78 -7.26 -10.88
CA MET A 110 -14.51 -8.48 -10.51
C MET A 110 -14.22 -8.90 -9.06
N SER A 111 -12.98 -8.79 -8.60
CA SER A 111 -12.62 -9.02 -7.19
C SER A 111 -13.30 -8.02 -6.24
N GLY A 112 -13.44 -6.75 -6.67
CA GLY A 112 -14.22 -5.74 -5.96
C GLY A 112 -15.69 -6.15 -5.79
N LEU A 113 -16.31 -6.71 -6.83
CA LEU A 113 -17.68 -7.22 -6.77
C LEU A 113 -17.81 -8.41 -5.79
N VAL A 114 -16.82 -9.31 -5.77
CA VAL A 114 -16.77 -10.41 -4.78
C VAL A 114 -16.69 -9.85 -3.36
N SER A 115 -15.90 -8.80 -3.15
CA SER A 115 -15.79 -8.14 -1.84
C SER A 115 -17.11 -7.47 -1.41
N ILE A 116 -17.85 -6.87 -2.35
CA ILE A 116 -19.19 -6.33 -2.10
C ILE A 116 -20.16 -7.47 -1.74
N ALA A 117 -20.14 -8.58 -2.46
CA ALA A 117 -20.96 -9.75 -2.16
C ALA A 117 -20.67 -10.29 -0.76
N ALA A 118 -19.39 -10.42 -0.38
CA ALA A 118 -19.00 -10.78 0.97
C ALA A 118 -19.53 -9.78 2.03
N GLY A 119 -19.45 -8.47 1.75
CA GLY A 119 -20.03 -7.44 2.62
C GLY A 119 -21.55 -7.58 2.80
N LEU A 120 -22.28 -7.97 1.76
CA LEU A 120 -23.73 -8.23 1.84
C LEU A 120 -24.04 -9.48 2.68
N VAL A 121 -23.22 -10.53 2.58
CA VAL A 121 -23.32 -11.72 3.43
C VAL A 121 -23.13 -11.34 4.90
N VAL A 122 -22.10 -10.55 5.21
CA VAL A 122 -21.86 -10.06 6.59
C VAL A 122 -23.02 -9.23 7.10
N LYS A 123 -23.59 -8.36 6.26
CA LYS A 123 -24.75 -7.56 6.61
C LYS A 123 -25.97 -8.42 6.98
N ARG A 124 -26.12 -9.61 6.37
CA ARG A 124 -27.25 -10.52 6.62
C ARG A 124 -27.01 -11.51 7.77
N PHE A 125 -25.79 -12.06 7.89
CA PHE A 125 -25.47 -13.12 8.84
C PHE A 125 -24.63 -12.65 10.05
N GLY A 126 -24.35 -11.35 10.14
CA GLY A 126 -23.57 -10.76 11.23
C GLY A 126 -22.06 -10.98 11.10
N LYS A 127 -21.30 -10.29 11.97
CA LYS A 127 -19.83 -10.29 11.97
C LYS A 127 -19.21 -11.66 12.31
N GLU A 128 -19.92 -12.47 13.11
CA GLU A 128 -19.46 -13.79 13.58
C GLU A 128 -19.21 -14.75 12.41
N SER A 129 -19.96 -14.59 11.31
CA SER A 129 -19.77 -15.39 10.11
C SER A 129 -18.39 -15.18 9.49
N ILE A 130 -17.89 -13.94 9.45
CA ILE A 130 -16.54 -13.65 8.96
C ILE A 130 -15.48 -14.10 9.96
N GLU A 131 -15.71 -13.89 11.26
CA GLU A 131 -14.75 -14.23 12.30
C GLU A 131 -14.51 -15.75 12.40
N LYS A 132 -15.52 -16.56 12.03
CA LYS A 132 -15.40 -18.02 11.90
C LYS A 132 -14.62 -18.46 10.67
N VAL A 133 -14.78 -17.76 9.53
CA VAL A 133 -14.11 -18.12 8.27
C VAL A 133 -12.68 -17.57 8.22
N LEU A 134 -12.47 -16.37 8.76
CA LEU A 134 -11.21 -15.64 8.76
C LEU A 134 -10.81 -15.26 10.20
N PRO A 135 -10.59 -16.24 11.10
CA PRO A 135 -10.12 -15.96 12.45
C PRO A 135 -8.70 -15.37 12.42
N ALA A 136 -8.28 -14.78 13.53
CA ALA A 136 -6.93 -14.21 13.68
C ALA A 136 -5.80 -15.21 13.37
N SER A 137 -6.04 -16.50 13.67
CA SER A 137 -5.12 -17.60 13.34
C SER A 137 -4.94 -17.83 11.84
N VAL A 138 -5.80 -17.29 10.98
CA VAL A 138 -5.72 -17.37 9.51
C VAL A 138 -5.30 -16.04 8.92
N THR A 139 -5.90 -14.92 9.35
CA THR A 139 -5.61 -13.60 8.79
C THR A 139 -4.19 -13.13 9.09
N GLY A 140 -3.66 -13.43 10.29
CA GLY A 140 -2.28 -13.11 10.66
C GLY A 140 -1.24 -13.78 9.74
N PRO A 141 -1.26 -15.13 9.59
CA PRO A 141 -0.38 -15.82 8.66
C PRO A 141 -0.52 -15.34 7.20
N ILE A 142 -1.74 -15.05 6.72
CA ILE A 142 -1.93 -14.49 5.37
C ILE A 142 -1.21 -13.15 5.22
N ALA A 143 -1.33 -12.25 6.21
CA ALA A 143 -0.63 -10.96 6.18
C ALA A 143 0.90 -11.14 6.18
N ILE A 144 1.43 -12.09 6.96
CA ILE A 144 2.86 -12.42 6.99
C ILE A 144 3.33 -12.94 5.62
N VAL A 145 2.56 -13.81 4.98
CA VAL A 145 2.90 -14.34 3.64
C VAL A 145 2.93 -13.22 2.61
N ILE A 146 1.94 -12.33 2.61
CA ILE A 146 1.93 -11.14 1.72
C ILE A 146 3.19 -10.31 1.96
N ALA A 147 3.54 -10.00 3.22
CA ALA A 147 4.75 -9.26 3.55
C ALA A 147 6.03 -9.97 3.08
N LEU A 148 6.12 -11.29 3.26
CA LEU A 148 7.27 -12.09 2.87
C LEU A 148 7.45 -12.13 1.34
N THR A 149 6.37 -12.14 0.57
CA THR A 149 6.46 -12.05 -0.90
C THR A 149 7.07 -10.72 -1.37
N LEU A 150 6.85 -9.63 -0.63
CA LEU A 150 7.42 -8.30 -0.92
C LEU A 150 8.86 -8.15 -0.42
N ALA A 151 9.26 -8.93 0.57
CA ALA A 151 10.64 -8.94 1.04
C ALA A 151 11.60 -9.32 -0.10
N GLY A 152 11.18 -10.23 -1.00
CA GLY A 152 11.96 -10.60 -2.18
C GLY A 152 12.19 -9.43 -3.14
N THR A 153 11.15 -8.65 -3.45
CA THR A 153 11.30 -7.45 -4.31
C THR A 153 12.18 -6.41 -3.64
N ALA A 154 12.01 -6.17 -2.34
CA ALA A 154 12.84 -5.22 -1.59
C ALA A 154 14.32 -5.63 -1.56
N MET A 155 14.62 -6.94 -1.51
CA MET A 155 16.00 -7.43 -1.58
C MET A 155 16.63 -7.26 -2.95
N ASN A 156 15.86 -7.46 -4.03
CA ASN A 156 16.34 -7.17 -5.37
C ASN A 156 16.62 -5.67 -5.56
N ASP A 157 15.75 -4.80 -5.05
CA ASP A 157 15.95 -3.35 -5.11
C ASP A 157 17.19 -2.90 -4.32
N ALA A 158 17.47 -3.53 -3.17
CA ALA A 158 18.67 -3.26 -2.38
C ALA A 158 19.96 -3.74 -3.06
N ALA A 159 19.87 -4.80 -3.88
CA ALA A 159 21.00 -5.40 -4.59
C ALA A 159 21.24 -4.81 -5.99
N THR A 160 20.39 -3.89 -6.45
CA THR A 160 20.46 -3.30 -7.79
C THR A 160 20.56 -1.78 -7.73
N TYR A 161 20.97 -1.17 -8.84
CA TYR A 161 20.99 0.29 -8.99
C TYR A 161 20.18 0.71 -10.22
N SER A 162 19.76 1.98 -10.26
CA SER A 162 18.91 2.49 -11.34
C SER A 162 19.59 2.33 -12.70
N THR A 163 18.96 1.57 -13.59
CA THR A 163 19.39 1.35 -14.98
C THR A 163 19.18 2.57 -15.88
N GLY A 164 18.47 3.60 -15.39
CA GLY A 164 18.20 4.84 -16.11
C GLY A 164 19.35 5.86 -16.11
N ILE A 165 20.45 5.57 -15.40
CA ILE A 165 21.65 6.41 -15.34
C ILE A 165 22.81 5.57 -15.86
N ALA A 166 23.45 6.01 -16.95
CA ALA A 166 24.63 5.34 -17.48
C ALA A 166 25.76 5.42 -16.44
N VAL A 167 26.04 4.30 -15.78
CA VAL A 167 27.21 4.14 -14.91
C VAL A 167 28.33 3.59 -15.76
N ASP A 168 29.50 4.22 -15.68
CA ASP A 168 30.70 3.71 -16.34
C ASP A 168 31.04 2.30 -15.81
N ALA A 169 31.47 1.39 -16.69
CA ALA A 169 31.70 -0.02 -16.35
C ALA A 169 32.72 -0.18 -15.20
N SER A 170 33.63 0.78 -15.03
CA SER A 170 34.61 0.85 -13.95
C SER A 170 34.00 1.10 -12.55
N LYS A 171 32.74 1.56 -12.47
CA LYS A 171 32.07 2.00 -11.23
C LYS A 171 30.85 1.15 -10.84
N GLU A 172 30.54 0.09 -11.58
CA GLU A 172 29.38 -0.77 -11.30
C GLU A 172 29.46 -1.41 -9.90
N SER A 173 30.63 -1.94 -9.54
CA SER A 173 30.85 -2.50 -8.19
C SER A 173 30.60 -1.46 -7.09
N LEU A 174 30.98 -0.20 -7.34
CA LEU A 174 30.80 0.87 -6.36
C LEU A 174 29.31 1.22 -6.25
N ALA A 175 28.59 1.30 -7.37
CA ALA A 175 27.14 1.55 -7.39
C ALA A 175 26.35 0.48 -6.62
N MET A 176 26.67 -0.80 -6.82
CA MET A 176 26.05 -1.90 -6.08
C MET A 176 26.33 -1.83 -4.57
N ASN A 177 27.59 -1.56 -4.18
CA ASN A 177 27.94 -1.41 -2.77
C ASN A 177 27.22 -0.20 -2.14
N MET A 178 27.08 0.89 -2.89
CA MET A 178 26.32 2.06 -2.42
C MET A 178 24.83 1.77 -2.28
N ALA A 179 24.21 1.00 -3.18
CA ALA A 179 22.80 0.61 -3.08
C ALA A 179 22.52 -0.12 -1.76
N TRP A 180 23.37 -1.09 -1.39
CA TRP A 180 23.29 -1.79 -0.11
C TRP A 180 23.50 -0.88 1.10
N ILE A 181 24.45 0.05 1.04
CA ILE A 181 24.68 1.01 2.12
C ILE A 181 23.43 1.89 2.30
N ILE A 182 22.88 2.43 1.20
CA ILE A 182 21.69 3.29 1.23
C ILE A 182 20.49 2.51 1.78
N SER A 183 20.28 1.26 1.36
CA SER A 183 19.16 0.44 1.83
C SER A 183 19.28 0.12 3.32
N LEU A 184 20.47 -0.24 3.81
CA LEU A 184 20.72 -0.53 5.23
C LEU A 184 20.60 0.70 6.10
N VAL A 185 21.16 1.84 5.67
CA VAL A 185 21.02 3.12 6.39
C VAL A 185 19.56 3.52 6.46
N THR A 186 18.83 3.43 5.35
CA THR A 186 17.39 3.74 5.30
C THR A 186 16.60 2.84 6.23
N LEU A 187 16.83 1.51 6.17
CA LEU A 187 16.17 0.53 7.06
C LEU A 187 16.43 0.85 8.53
N LEU A 188 17.69 1.07 8.91
CA LEU A 188 18.07 1.39 10.29
C LEU A 188 17.46 2.72 10.74
N SER A 189 17.53 3.76 9.91
CA SER A 189 16.89 5.05 10.19
C SER A 189 15.38 4.89 10.38
N THR A 190 14.68 4.15 9.52
CA THR A 190 13.24 3.89 9.66
C THR A 190 12.92 3.13 10.95
N ILE A 191 13.71 2.11 11.30
CA ILE A 191 13.52 1.36 12.56
C ILE A 191 13.74 2.28 13.76
N LEU A 192 14.84 3.04 13.79
CA LEU A 192 15.17 3.94 14.88
C LEU A 192 14.07 4.99 15.06
N PHE A 193 13.66 5.66 13.98
CA PHE A 193 12.60 6.66 14.04
C PHE A 193 11.26 6.03 14.44
N SER A 194 10.89 4.87 13.91
CA SER A 194 9.64 4.18 14.27
C SER A 194 9.61 3.71 15.73
N VAL A 195 10.76 3.40 16.34
CA VAL A 195 10.84 2.93 17.73
C VAL A 195 10.95 4.10 18.71
N TYR A 196 11.80 5.10 18.42
CA TYR A 196 12.14 6.18 19.34
C TYR A 196 11.26 7.43 19.21
N LEU A 197 10.68 7.72 18.04
CA LEU A 197 9.80 8.90 17.85
C LEU A 197 8.31 8.61 18.13
N LYS A 198 7.99 7.64 19.00
CA LYS A 198 6.60 7.38 19.40
C LYS A 198 6.05 8.54 20.22
N GLY A 199 5.27 9.44 19.61
CA GLY A 199 4.58 10.50 20.36
C GLY A 199 4.19 11.79 19.63
N PHE A 200 4.00 11.78 18.31
CA PHE A 200 3.38 12.90 17.58
C PHE A 200 2.07 12.47 16.92
#